data_AF-A0A5J4N2D7-F1
#
_entry.id   AF-A0A5J4N2D7-F1
#
_cell.length_a   1.000
_cell.length_b   1.000
_cell.length_c   1.000
_cell.angle_alpha   90.00
_cell.angle_beta   90.00
_cell.angle_gamma   90.00
#
_symmetry.space_group_name_H-M   'P 1'
#
loop_
_entity.id
_entity.type
_entity.pdbx_description
1 polymer ?
#
loop_
_entity_poly.entity_id
_entity_poly.type
_entity_poly.pdbx_seq_one_letter_code
_entity_poly.pdbx_strand_id
1 'polypeptide(L)'
;MRELTRNGPMEATFDVYADFVNYDKGIYYHIAGEYMGGHAVKLLGWGVTNGTKYWLLANSWNEDWGEKGFFRILRGVDECGIESDVVAGMPQKTV
;
A
#
# COMPACT_ATOMS: atom_id res chain seq x y z
N MET A 1 7.93 -6.43 -6.62
CA MET A 1 7.73 -7.87 -6.32
C MET A 1 9.03 -8.60 -5.99
N ARG A 2 10.03 -8.65 -6.89
CA ARG A 2 11.30 -9.36 -6.67
C ARG A 2 12.02 -8.94 -5.39
N GLU A 3 12.05 -7.63 -5.12
CA GLU A 3 12.67 -7.06 -3.91
C GLU A 3 12.00 -7.59 -2.65
N LEU A 4 10.68 -7.47 -2.57
CA LEU A 4 9.90 -7.94 -1.43
C LEU A 4 10.13 -9.42 -1.10
N THR A 5 10.20 -10.28 -2.13
CA THR A 5 10.46 -11.73 -1.94
C THR A 5 11.83 -12.00 -1.35
N ARG A 6 12.83 -11.19 -1.68
CA ARG A 6 14.22 -11.44 -1.33
C ARG A 6 14.62 -10.76 -0.03
N ASN A 7 14.18 -9.51 0.13
CA ASN A 7 14.71 -8.58 1.13
C ASN A 7 13.63 -8.11 2.11
N GLY A 8 12.35 -8.44 1.88
CA GLY A 8 11.26 -8.16 2.80
C GLY A 8 10.52 -6.84 2.54
N PRO A 9 9.77 -6.33 3.54
CA PRO A 9 8.96 -5.13 3.41
C PRO A 9 9.72 -3.90 2.93
N MET A 10 9.02 -3.04 2.19
CA MET A 10 9.55 -1.78 1.65
C MET A 10 8.64 -0.62 2.04
N GLU A 11 9.16 0.60 2.00
CA GLU A 11 8.33 1.80 2.05
C GLU A 11 7.82 2.12 0.64
N ALA A 12 6.55 2.49 0.53
CA ALA A 12 5.94 2.99 -0.69
C ALA A 12 5.16 4.28 -0.36
N THR A 13 5.07 5.19 -1.32
CA THR A 13 4.18 6.36 -1.20
C THR A 13 3.09 6.33 -2.25
N PHE A 14 1.93 6.91 -1.95
CA PHE A 14 0.83 7.09 -2.89
C PHE A 14 0.03 8.35 -2.55
N ASP A 15 -0.76 8.81 -3.53
CA ASP A 15 -1.69 9.91 -3.38
C ASP A 15 -2.95 9.47 -2.63
N VAL A 16 -3.26 10.16 -1.54
CA VAL A 16 -4.47 9.94 -0.76
C VAL A 16 -5.58 10.86 -1.25
N TYR A 17 -6.76 10.28 -1.41
CA TYR A 17 -8.01 10.98 -1.72
C TYR A 17 -9.02 10.81 -0.58
N ALA A 18 -10.04 11.66 -0.55
CA ALA A 18 -11.04 11.66 0.53
C ALA A 18 -11.82 10.33 0.68
N ASP A 19 -11.97 9.55 -0.38
CA ASP A 19 -12.58 8.22 -0.32
C ASP A 19 -11.67 7.19 0.40
N PHE A 20 -10.35 7.28 0.26
CA PHE A 20 -9.41 6.41 0.97
C PHE A 20 -9.51 6.53 2.50
N VAL A 21 -9.76 7.74 3.01
CA VAL A 21 -9.91 7.96 4.47
C VAL A 21 -11.01 7.08 5.06
N ASN A 22 -12.06 6.82 4.28
CA ASN A 22 -13.21 6.01 4.67
C ASN A 22 -13.10 4.53 4.26
N TYR A 23 -11.91 4.08 3.85
CA TYR A 23 -11.67 2.67 3.53
C TYR A 23 -11.97 1.75 4.73
N ASP A 24 -12.83 0.77 4.50
CA ASP A 24 -13.18 -0.28 5.48
C ASP A 24 -12.57 -1.63 5.06
N LYS A 25 -12.83 -2.08 3.83
CA LYS A 25 -12.36 -3.37 3.30
C LYS A 25 -12.41 -3.44 1.78
N GLY A 26 -11.75 -4.44 1.23
CA GLY A 26 -11.79 -4.76 -0.21
C GLY A 26 -10.46 -4.45 -0.90
N ILE A 27 -10.50 -4.17 -2.20
CA ILE A 27 -9.34 -3.68 -2.95
C ILE A 27 -9.67 -2.25 -3.34
N TYR A 28 -8.97 -1.31 -2.70
CA TYR A 28 -9.11 0.12 -2.95
C TYR A 28 -8.65 0.46 -4.38
N TYR A 29 -9.44 1.31 -5.02
CA TYR A 29 -9.13 2.09 -6.20
C TYR A 29 -9.92 3.39 -6.04
N HIS A 30 -9.35 4.51 -6.44
CA HIS A 30 -9.97 5.81 -6.28
C HIS A 30 -11.20 5.93 -7.20
N ILE A 31 -12.31 6.43 -6.65
CA ILE A 31 -13.56 6.63 -7.39
C ILE A 31 -13.94 8.11 -7.38
N ALA A 32 -13.82 8.77 -6.22
CA ALA A 32 -14.27 10.14 -6.04
C ALA A 32 -13.65 10.79 -4.81
N GLY A 33 -13.65 12.12 -4.78
CA GLY A 33 -13.19 12.91 -3.64
C GLY A 33 -11.92 13.69 -3.95
N GLU A 34 -11.71 14.74 -3.15
CA GLU A 34 -10.58 15.66 -3.33
C GLU A 34 -9.25 14.97 -2.97
N TYR A 35 -8.19 15.42 -3.63
CA TYR A 35 -6.82 15.07 -3.26
C TYR A 35 -6.48 15.62 -1.88
N MET A 36 -5.90 14.79 -1.02
CA MET A 36 -5.58 15.13 0.37
C MET A 36 -4.09 15.18 0.68
N GLY A 37 -3.22 14.75 -0.24
CA GLY A 37 -1.77 14.73 -0.06
C GLY A 37 -1.15 13.37 -0.36
N GLY A 38 0.19 13.31 -0.34
CA GLY A 38 0.93 12.05 -0.39
C GLY A 38 1.03 11.39 0.99
N HIS A 39 1.05 10.06 1.02
CA HIS A 39 1.15 9.27 2.25
C HIS A 39 2.12 8.10 2.10
N ALA A 40 2.98 7.89 3.10
CA ALA A 40 3.96 6.82 3.16
C ALA A 40 3.42 5.61 3.94
N VAL A 41 3.57 4.42 3.37
CA VAL A 41 3.02 3.17 3.86
C VAL A 41 4.01 2.03 3.70
N LYS A 42 3.82 0.95 4.47
CA LYS A 42 4.69 -0.22 4.42
C LYS A 42 4.09 -1.28 3.50
N LEU A 43 4.76 -1.55 2.38
CA LEU A 43 4.40 -2.61 1.44
C LEU A 43 4.83 -3.98 1.98
N LEU A 44 3.87 -4.90 2.12
CA LEU A 44 4.05 -6.20 2.79
C LEU A 44 3.86 -7.41 1.89
N GLY A 45 3.14 -7.26 0.78
CA GLY A 45 2.77 -8.41 -0.04
C GLY A 45 1.91 -8.04 -1.23
N TRP A 46 1.46 -9.06 -1.94
CA TRP A 46 0.49 -8.95 -3.02
C TRP A 46 -0.35 -10.21 -3.09
N GLY A 47 -1.46 -10.13 -3.80
CA GLY A 47 -2.26 -11.31 -4.10
C GLY A 47 -3.18 -11.09 -5.28
N VAL A 48 -4.15 -11.99 -5.38
CA VAL A 48 -5.26 -11.94 -6.31
C VAL A 48 -6.52 -12.36 -5.55
N THR A 49 -7.59 -11.57 -5.65
CA THR A 49 -8.92 -11.93 -5.15
C THR A 49 -9.91 -11.78 -6.29
N ASN A 50 -10.61 -12.86 -6.64
CA ASN A 50 -11.61 -12.88 -7.72
C ASN A 50 -11.09 -12.33 -9.06
N GLY A 51 -9.82 -12.63 -9.41
CA GLY A 51 -9.17 -12.13 -10.62
C GLY A 51 -8.52 -10.74 -10.49
N THR A 52 -8.84 -9.98 -9.45
CA THR A 52 -8.27 -8.64 -9.21
C THR A 52 -6.97 -8.74 -8.43
N LYS A 53 -5.89 -8.20 -9.02
CA LYS A 53 -4.56 -8.12 -8.40
C LYS A 53 -4.52 -6.98 -7.39
N TYR A 54 -3.89 -7.22 -6.24
CA TYR A 54 -3.70 -6.17 -5.23
C TYR A 54 -2.30 -6.19 -4.63
N TRP A 55 -1.89 -5.04 -4.06
CA TRP A 55 -0.83 -4.91 -3.07
C TRP A 55 -1.43 -4.96 -1.67
N LEU A 56 -0.74 -5.60 -0.72
CA LEU A 56 -1.08 -5.61 0.70
C LEU A 56 -0.14 -4.66 1.43
N LEU A 57 -0.71 -3.69 2.16
CA LEU A 57 0.04 -2.67 2.87
C LEU A 57 -0.41 -2.56 4.32
N ALA A 58 0.54 -2.24 5.20
CA ALA A 58 0.24 -1.77 6.54
C ALA A 58 0.18 -0.24 6.54
N ASN A 59 -0.95 0.28 7.01
CA ASN A 59 -1.14 1.70 7.29
C ASN A 59 -0.58 2.04 8.69
N SER A 60 -0.57 3.32 9.02
CA SER A 60 -0.06 3.88 10.29
C SER A 60 -1.15 4.60 11.10
N TRP A 61 -2.44 4.28 10.87
CA TRP A 61 -3.62 4.92 11.49
C TRP A 61 -4.35 4.01 12.50
N ASN A 62 -3.60 3.33 13.37
CA ASN A 62 -4.10 2.34 14.32
C ASN A 62 -4.80 1.12 13.68
N GLU A 63 -5.13 0.13 14.50
CA GLU A 63 -5.78 -1.11 14.05
C GLU A 63 -7.28 -0.96 13.82
N ASP A 64 -7.93 0.09 14.32
CA ASP A 64 -9.37 0.30 14.15
C ASP A 64 -9.74 0.77 12.73
N TRP A 65 -8.75 1.17 11.93
CA TRP A 65 -8.94 1.63 10.56
C TRP A 65 -8.77 0.49 9.56
N GLY A 66 -9.64 0.42 8.54
CA GLY A 66 -9.54 -0.55 7.46
C GLY A 66 -9.58 -2.01 7.93
N GLU A 67 -8.75 -2.85 7.31
CA GLU A 67 -8.70 -4.29 7.59
C GLU A 67 -7.75 -4.58 8.74
N LYS A 68 -8.04 -4.07 9.94
CA LYS A 68 -7.19 -4.15 11.14
C LYS A 68 -5.87 -3.37 11.01
N GLY A 69 -5.92 -2.15 10.50
CA GLY A 69 -4.75 -1.32 10.19
C GLY A 69 -4.08 -1.64 8.85
N PHE A 70 -4.60 -2.61 8.10
CA PHE A 70 -4.14 -2.97 6.77
C PHE A 70 -5.11 -2.50 5.70
N PHE A 71 -4.60 -2.39 4.48
CA PHE A 71 -5.44 -2.20 3.31
C PHE A 71 -4.84 -2.92 2.10
N ARG A 72 -5.70 -3.08 1.09
CA ARG A 72 -5.30 -3.59 -0.20
C ARG A 72 -5.63 -2.55 -1.26
N ILE A 73 -4.70 -2.29 -2.16
CA ILE A 73 -4.85 -1.33 -3.27
C ILE A 73 -4.61 -2.04 -4.60
N LEU A 74 -5.31 -1.60 -5.64
CA LEU A 74 -5.24 -2.15 -6.98
C LEU A 74 -3.79 -2.16 -7.49
N ARG A 75 -3.38 -3.31 -8.05
CA ARG A 75 -2.01 -3.55 -8.48
C ARG A 75 -1.89 -3.75 -9.99
N GLY A 76 -0.83 -3.20 -10.56
CA GLY A 76 -0.43 -3.36 -11.96
C GLY A 76 -0.93 -2.25 -12.87
N VAL A 77 -1.46 -1.17 -12.30
CA VAL A 77 -1.95 0.02 -13.01
C VAL A 77 -1.43 1.32 -12.38
N ASP A 78 -0.48 1.22 -11.44
CA ASP A 78 0.04 2.35 -10.66
C ASP A 78 -1.07 3.19 -9.98
N GLU A 79 -2.02 2.50 -9.36
CA GLU A 79 -3.17 3.14 -8.69
C GLU A 79 -2.69 4.17 -7.65
N CYS A 80 -3.12 5.42 -7.81
CA CYS A 80 -2.68 6.55 -6.98
C CYS A 80 -1.14 6.71 -6.89
N GLY A 81 -0.37 6.22 -7.88
CA GLY A 81 1.09 6.32 -7.87
C GLY A 81 1.80 5.32 -6.94
N ILE A 82 1.11 4.31 -6.39
CA ILE A 82 1.67 3.39 -5.38
C ILE A 82 2.89 2.57 -5.87
N GLU A 83 3.09 2.46 -7.19
CA GLU A 83 4.21 1.73 -7.80
C GLU A 83 5.35 2.66 -8.25
N SER A 84 5.13 3.98 -8.23
CA SER A 84 6.09 5.00 -8.68
C SER A 84 7.24 5.21 -7.70
N ASP A 85 6.94 5.31 -6.41
CA ASP A 85 7.93 5.66 -5.37
C ASP A 85 7.99 4.57 -4.29
N VAL A 86 8.81 3.54 -4.56
CA VAL A 86 9.05 2.41 -3.64
C VAL A 86 10.53 2.34 -3.29
N VAL A 87 10.85 2.46 -2.00
CA VAL A 87 12.23 2.50 -1.50
C VAL A 87 12.49 1.41 -0.47
N ALA A 88 13.72 0.90 -0.49
CA ALA A 88 14.20 -0.13 0.42
C ALA A 88 15.66 0.14 0.76
N GLY A 89 16.11 -0.44 1.88
CA GLY A 89 17.51 -0.38 2.29
C GLY A 89 17.92 -1.68 2.97
N MET A 90 19.18 -2.08 2.76
CA MET A 90 19.75 -3.23 3.47
C MET A 90 20.38 -2.76 4.77
N PRO A 91 19.99 -3.31 5.94
CA PRO A 91 20.62 -2.93 7.19
C PRO A 91 22.08 -3.36 7.22
N GLN A 92 22.94 -2.52 7.77
CA GLN A 92 24.33 -2.90 8.01
C GLN A 92 24.37 -4.00 9.07
N LYS A 93 24.95 -5.16 8.71
CA LYS A 93 25.22 -6.21 9.69
C LYS A 93 26.44 -5.78 10.51
N THR A 94 26.24 -5.39 11.76
CA THR A 94 27.32 -5.29 12.73
C THR A 94 27.67 -6.69 13.22
N VAL A 95 28.96 -7.02 13.16
CA VAL A 95 29.58 -8.18 13.81
C VAL A 95 29.93 -7.86 15.25
#